data_AF-A0A9N9RTF2-F1
#
_entry.id   AF-A0A9N9RTF2-F1
#
_cell.length_a   1.000
_cell.length_b   1.000
_cell.length_c   1.000
_cell.angle_alpha   90.00
_cell.angle_beta   90.00
_cell.angle_gamma   90.00
#
_symmetry.space_group_name_H-M   'P 1'
#
loop_
_entity.id
_entity.type
_entity.pdbx_description
1 polymer ?
#
loop_
_entity_poly.entity_id
_entity_poly.type
_entity_poly.pdbx_seq_one_letter_code
_entity_poly.pdbx_strand_id
1 'polypeptide(L)'
;MENNEETQPKEIPSTSRNNPFLQRDIMSTSYGEINNAAVNQNYEKMDVGEDIIDDYDNLEFTVDDNNMKHYVANDLEYKIKISSPISSSLPHPFNTLPKQLSSSLPPQLDSNVLSDLEIEAQYLAANVDSLTENLSNLLHSISAIASDNVEVYKTSVIKLTDIIDANIKSMYSVMAKTEEISKSMHKAEQLSVRIKEIKRLVDMFEATL
;
A
#
# COMPACT_ATOMS: atom_id res chain seq x y z
N MET A 1 6.37 -29.26 42.35
CA MET A 1 5.45 -30.12 41.58
C MET A 1 4.65 -29.18 40.69
N GLU A 2 5.23 -28.49 39.72
CA GLU A 2 5.91 -29.01 38.51
C GLU A 2 5.19 -30.22 37.93
N ASN A 3 4.43 -29.98 36.86
CA ASN A 3 4.24 -30.90 35.75
C ASN A 3 4.01 -30.05 34.49
N ASN A 4 5.03 -30.08 33.65
CA ASN A 4 5.10 -29.50 32.31
C ASN A 4 4.21 -30.33 31.37
N GLU A 5 3.29 -29.69 30.64
CA GLU A 5 2.73 -30.27 29.42
C GLU A 5 3.13 -29.41 28.22
N GLU A 6 4.13 -29.94 27.54
CA GLU A 6 4.74 -29.51 26.31
C GLU A 6 3.69 -29.58 25.18
N THR A 7 3.25 -28.41 24.70
CA THR A 7 2.27 -28.36 23.61
C THR A 7 2.99 -28.54 22.28
N GLN A 8 2.82 -29.70 21.67
CA GLN A 8 3.43 -30.06 20.38
C GLN A 8 3.07 -29.07 19.25
N PRO A 9 3.99 -28.78 18.31
CA PRO A 9 3.68 -27.96 17.14
C PRO A 9 2.73 -28.71 16.20
N LYS A 10 1.63 -28.05 15.81
CA LYS A 10 0.66 -28.53 14.81
C LYS A 10 1.37 -28.78 13.47
N GLU A 11 1.32 -30.02 12.98
CA GLU A 11 1.74 -30.36 11.62
C GLU A 11 0.88 -29.61 10.58
N ILE A 12 1.54 -28.92 9.66
CA ILE A 12 0.91 -28.27 8.50
C ILE A 12 0.84 -29.31 7.37
N PRO A 13 -0.30 -29.52 6.71
CA PRO A 13 -0.42 -30.52 5.65
C PRO A 13 0.55 -30.22 4.49
N SER A 14 1.34 -31.22 4.12
CA SER A 14 2.25 -31.16 2.98
C SER A 14 1.45 -31.10 1.66
N THR A 15 1.32 -29.91 1.08
CA THR A 15 0.80 -29.76 -0.29
C THR A 15 1.81 -30.36 -1.27
N SER A 16 1.32 -31.41 -1.93
CA SER A 16 1.98 -32.25 -2.92
C SER A 16 2.57 -31.47 -4.09
N ARG A 17 3.84 -31.81 -4.38
CA ARG A 17 4.46 -32.09 -5.69
C ARG A 17 3.85 -31.37 -6.90
N ASN A 18 4.70 -30.53 -7.50
CA ASN A 18 4.81 -30.18 -8.93
C ASN A 18 4.88 -28.67 -9.18
N ASN A 19 5.79 -27.97 -8.49
CA ASN A 19 6.27 -26.66 -8.93
C ASN A 19 7.69 -26.82 -9.50
N PRO A 20 7.89 -26.73 -10.84
CA PRO A 20 9.20 -26.94 -11.47
C PRO A 20 10.24 -25.85 -11.11
N PHE A 21 9.83 -24.80 -10.38
CA PHE A 21 10.70 -23.73 -9.91
C PHE A 21 11.30 -23.96 -8.52
N LEU A 22 10.74 -24.87 -7.72
CA LEU A 22 11.21 -25.16 -6.35
C LEU A 22 12.12 -26.40 -6.25
N GLN A 23 12.33 -27.13 -7.35
CA GLN A 23 13.12 -28.36 -7.38
C GLN A 23 14.62 -28.12 -7.67
N ARG A 24 15.07 -26.87 -7.75
CA ARG A 24 16.51 -26.57 -7.81
C ARG A 24 17.01 -26.39 -6.39
N ASP A 25 17.63 -27.43 -5.84
CA ASP A 25 18.49 -27.30 -4.67
C ASP A 25 19.56 -26.26 -4.99
N ILE A 26 19.39 -25.05 -4.46
CA ILE A 26 20.29 -23.91 -4.64
C ILE A 26 21.70 -24.21 -4.10
N MET A 27 21.86 -25.32 -3.37
CA MET A 27 23.12 -25.78 -2.76
C MET A 27 23.74 -27.02 -3.41
N SER A 28 23.19 -27.55 -4.51
CA SER A 28 23.75 -28.73 -5.21
C SER A 28 24.65 -28.37 -6.40
N THR A 29 24.74 -27.11 -6.81
CA THR A 29 25.53 -26.75 -7.99
C THR A 29 27.02 -26.89 -7.67
N SER A 30 27.67 -27.86 -8.31
CA SER A 30 29.12 -28.03 -8.23
C SER A 30 29.81 -26.79 -8.81
N TYR A 31 30.87 -26.29 -8.15
CA TYR A 31 31.62 -25.09 -8.56
C TYR A 31 32.09 -25.11 -10.04
N GLY A 32 32.13 -26.28 -10.69
CA GLY A 32 32.44 -26.41 -12.12
C GLY A 32 31.31 -26.00 -13.08
N GLU A 33 30.03 -26.07 -12.68
CA GLU A 33 28.89 -25.80 -13.58
C GLU A 33 28.68 -24.29 -13.80
N ILE A 34 29.07 -23.46 -12.81
CA ILE A 34 28.97 -22.00 -12.88
C ILE A 34 29.95 -21.43 -13.92
N ASN A 35 31.13 -22.05 -14.07
CA ASN A 35 32.15 -21.59 -15.03
C ASN A 35 31.77 -21.80 -16.49
N ASN A 36 30.91 -22.77 -16.83
CA ASN A 36 30.49 -22.99 -18.21
C ASN A 36 29.26 -22.15 -18.62
N ALA A 37 28.40 -21.77 -17.65
CA ALA A 37 27.26 -20.89 -17.92
C ALA A 37 27.70 -19.42 -18.12
N ALA A 38 28.78 -18.99 -17.45
CA ALA A 38 29.29 -17.62 -17.53
C ALA A 38 30.14 -17.33 -18.79
N VAL A 39 30.61 -18.37 -19.51
CA VAL A 39 31.53 -18.20 -20.66
C VAL A 39 30.80 -17.96 -21.99
N ASN A 40 29.48 -18.16 -22.08
CA ASN A 40 28.71 -17.90 -23.31
C ASN A 40 27.39 -17.15 -23.05
N GLN A 41 27.41 -16.13 -22.19
CA GLN A 41 26.37 -15.11 -22.21
C GLN A 41 27.02 -13.79 -22.61
N ASN A 42 26.92 -13.47 -23.90
CA ASN A 42 26.98 -12.09 -24.34
C ASN A 42 26.01 -11.32 -23.44
N TYR A 43 26.52 -10.35 -22.68
CA TYR A 43 25.68 -9.39 -21.97
C TYR A 43 24.94 -8.58 -23.03
N GLU A 44 23.86 -9.11 -23.59
CA GLU A 44 22.90 -8.32 -24.33
C GLU A 44 22.36 -7.29 -23.34
N LYS A 45 22.68 -6.04 -23.64
CA LYS A 45 22.17 -4.86 -22.96
C LYS A 45 20.66 -5.02 -22.83
N MET A 46 20.16 -5.19 -21.61
CA MET A 46 18.73 -5.21 -21.35
C MET A 46 18.21 -3.81 -21.65
N ASP A 47 17.68 -3.63 -22.86
CA ASP A 47 16.94 -2.44 -23.25
C ASP A 47 15.62 -2.49 -22.50
N VAL A 48 15.55 -1.76 -21.39
CA VAL A 48 14.30 -1.58 -20.67
C VAL A 48 13.50 -0.61 -21.51
N GLY A 49 12.68 -1.17 -22.42
CA GLY A 49 11.79 -0.39 -23.27
C GLY A 49 11.01 0.64 -22.46
N GLU A 50 10.90 1.84 -23.03
CA GLU A 50 10.36 3.06 -22.41
C GLU A 50 8.83 3.03 -22.21
N ASP A 51 8.20 1.85 -22.29
CA ASP A 51 6.74 1.73 -22.47
C ASP A 51 6.02 1.23 -21.21
N ILE A 52 6.13 1.92 -20.06
CA ILE A 52 5.09 1.88 -18.99
C ILE A 52 4.99 3.25 -18.28
N ILE A 53 4.98 4.36 -19.03
CA ILE A 53 4.58 5.67 -18.49
C ILE A 53 3.67 6.38 -19.48
N ASP A 54 2.50 5.80 -19.76
CA ASP A 54 1.49 6.43 -20.61
C ASP A 54 0.08 6.16 -20.07
N ASP A 55 -0.25 6.61 -18.85
CA ASP A 55 -1.66 6.96 -18.52
C ASP A 55 -1.90 7.72 -17.19
N TYR A 56 -0.99 8.60 -16.75
CA TYR A 56 -1.24 9.44 -15.56
C TYR A 56 -1.52 10.92 -15.86
N ASP A 57 -1.36 11.36 -17.12
CA ASP A 57 -1.44 12.79 -17.48
C ASP A 57 -2.85 13.30 -17.85
N ASN A 58 -3.89 12.45 -17.83
CA ASN A 58 -5.25 12.83 -18.24
C ASN A 58 -6.25 13.06 -17.09
N LEU A 59 -5.82 13.10 -15.83
CA LEU A 59 -6.63 13.67 -14.75
C LEU A 59 -6.22 15.11 -14.53
N GLU A 60 -6.86 16.03 -15.24
CA GLU A 60 -6.74 17.48 -15.01
C GLU A 60 -7.18 17.79 -13.57
N PHE A 61 -6.19 17.91 -12.69
CA PHE A 61 -6.36 18.18 -11.27
C PHE A 61 -5.96 19.63 -11.02
N THR A 62 -6.95 20.51 -10.79
CA THR A 62 -6.66 21.85 -10.28
C THR A 62 -6.39 21.74 -8.77
N VAL A 63 -5.11 21.66 -8.42
CA VAL A 63 -4.62 21.77 -7.04
C VAL A 63 -4.72 23.26 -6.65
N ASP A 64 -5.34 23.60 -5.52
CA ASP A 64 -5.09 24.89 -4.88
C ASP A 64 -3.87 24.81 -3.93
N ASP A 65 -3.26 25.94 -3.61
CA ASP A 65 -2.02 26.03 -2.81
C ASP A 65 -2.14 25.41 -1.38
N ASN A 66 -3.34 24.99 -0.96
CA ASN A 66 -3.59 24.34 0.32
C ASN A 66 -3.80 22.81 0.20
N ASN A 67 -3.55 22.22 -0.98
CA ASN A 67 -3.54 20.77 -1.20
C ASN A 67 -4.88 20.07 -0.86
N MET A 68 -5.99 20.81 -0.90
CA MET A 68 -7.35 20.30 -0.71
C MET A 68 -7.99 19.91 -2.04
N LYS A 69 -8.55 18.70 -2.11
CA LYS A 69 -9.24 18.19 -3.31
C LYS A 69 -10.67 18.73 -3.36
N HIS A 70 -11.00 19.55 -4.35
CA HIS A 70 -12.35 20.09 -4.54
C HIS A 70 -13.21 19.16 -5.40
N TYR A 71 -14.29 18.61 -4.82
CA TYR A 71 -15.31 17.84 -5.56
C TYR A 71 -16.49 18.75 -5.91
N VAL A 72 -16.24 19.78 -6.72
CA VAL A 72 -17.32 20.65 -7.20
C VAL A 72 -17.87 20.01 -8.46
N ALA A 73 -19.14 19.59 -8.43
CA ALA A 73 -19.84 19.22 -9.65
C ALA A 73 -19.85 20.43 -10.59
N ASN A 74 -19.35 20.26 -11.81
CA ASN A 74 -19.51 21.26 -12.86
C ASN A 74 -21.00 21.64 -12.92
N ASP A 75 -21.24 22.96 -12.91
CA ASP A 75 -22.59 23.53 -13.04
C ASP A 75 -23.51 23.30 -11.82
N LEU A 76 -22.95 23.41 -10.60
CA LEU A 76 -23.67 23.31 -9.33
C LEU A 76 -24.85 24.29 -9.24
N GLU A 77 -24.70 25.51 -9.77
CA GLU A 77 -25.75 26.54 -9.79
C GLU A 77 -26.96 26.09 -10.63
N TYR A 78 -26.73 25.54 -11.82
CA TYR A 78 -27.78 24.98 -12.67
C TYR A 78 -28.49 23.81 -12.00
N LYS A 79 -27.73 22.89 -11.37
CA LYS A 79 -28.30 21.75 -10.66
C LYS A 79 -29.17 22.16 -9.48
N ILE A 80 -28.79 23.19 -8.71
CA ILE A 80 -29.62 23.72 -7.63
C ILE A 80 -30.91 24.34 -8.17
N LYS A 81 -30.83 25.09 -9.29
CA LYS A 81 -32.00 25.72 -9.92
C LYS A 81 -33.06 24.71 -10.39
N ILE A 82 -32.65 23.55 -10.91
CA ILE A 82 -33.59 22.49 -11.33
C ILE A 82 -34.08 21.62 -10.17
N SER A 83 -33.36 21.59 -9.04
CA SER A 83 -33.68 20.73 -7.89
C SER A 83 -34.66 21.37 -6.91
N SER A 84 -34.84 22.70 -6.97
CA SER A 84 -35.85 23.40 -6.18
C SER A 84 -37.18 23.48 -6.96
N PRO A 85 -38.34 23.30 -6.32
CA PRO A 85 -39.61 23.68 -6.92
C PRO A 85 -39.57 25.18 -7.19
N ILE A 86 -39.63 25.58 -8.46
CA ILE A 86 -39.78 26.98 -8.85
C ILE A 86 -41.14 27.43 -8.31
N SER A 87 -41.15 28.06 -7.14
CA SER A 87 -42.29 28.85 -6.68
C SER A 87 -42.37 30.05 -7.61
N SER A 88 -42.97 29.85 -8.78
CA SER A 88 -43.33 30.89 -9.71
C SER A 88 -44.08 31.97 -8.95
N SER A 89 -43.49 33.16 -8.93
CA SER A 89 -44.07 34.41 -8.52
C SER A 89 -45.55 34.53 -8.90
N LEU A 90 -46.44 34.47 -7.91
CA LEU A 90 -47.83 34.88 -8.04
C LEU A 90 -48.06 36.08 -7.09
N PRO A 91 -48.23 37.31 -7.59
CA PRO A 91 -48.68 38.43 -6.78
C PRO A 91 -50.20 38.32 -6.64
N HIS A 92 -50.68 37.68 -5.57
CA HIS A 92 -52.11 37.67 -5.27
C HIS A 92 -52.42 38.52 -4.03
N PRO A 93 -53.20 39.61 -4.18
CA PRO A 93 -53.76 40.35 -3.07
C PRO A 93 -55.05 39.65 -2.63
N PHE A 94 -54.98 38.57 -1.87
CA PHE A 94 -56.17 37.98 -1.25
C PHE A 94 -56.45 38.62 0.11
N ASN A 95 -56.79 39.91 0.07
CA ASN A 95 -57.50 40.57 1.16
C ASN A 95 -59.01 40.50 0.88
N THR A 96 -59.61 39.31 0.98
CA THR A 96 -61.06 39.14 1.04
C THR A 96 -61.42 37.90 1.87
N LEU A 97 -61.25 37.98 3.19
CA LEU A 97 -61.96 37.06 4.09
C LEU A 97 -63.45 37.45 4.13
N PRO A 98 -64.40 36.55 3.82
CA PRO A 98 -65.80 36.78 4.11
C PRO A 98 -66.01 36.75 5.61
N LYS A 99 -66.45 37.87 6.19
CA LYS A 99 -67.06 37.95 7.52
C LYS A 99 -68.34 37.10 7.55
N GLN A 100 -68.27 35.77 7.64
CA GLN A 100 -69.37 34.90 8.10
C GLN A 100 -68.82 33.54 8.58
N LEU A 101 -68.25 33.52 9.78
CA LEU A 101 -68.15 32.29 10.58
C LEU A 101 -68.05 32.63 12.07
N SER A 102 -69.09 33.26 12.60
CA SER A 102 -69.34 33.31 14.05
C SER A 102 -70.24 32.14 14.42
N SER A 103 -69.66 30.95 14.63
CA SER A 103 -70.19 29.86 15.49
C SER A 103 -69.42 28.55 15.30
N SER A 104 -68.17 28.55 15.71
CA SER A 104 -67.57 27.47 16.52
C SER A 104 -66.18 27.96 16.78
N LEU A 105 -65.88 28.23 18.06
CA LEU A 105 -64.48 28.28 18.48
C LEU A 105 -63.82 27.02 17.89
N PRO A 106 -62.68 27.10 17.17
CA PRO A 106 -61.94 25.87 16.84
C PRO A 106 -61.78 25.09 18.15
N PRO A 107 -61.91 23.74 18.15
CA PRO A 107 -61.79 22.96 19.38
C PRO A 107 -60.54 23.46 20.10
N GLN A 108 -60.70 23.94 21.33
CA GLN A 108 -59.61 24.54 22.09
C GLN A 108 -58.47 23.52 22.11
N LEU A 109 -57.44 23.78 21.31
CA LEU A 109 -56.26 22.92 21.26
C LEU A 109 -55.72 22.85 22.68
N ASP A 110 -55.64 21.64 23.22
CA ASP A 110 -55.14 21.43 24.57
C ASP A 110 -53.68 21.91 24.63
N SER A 111 -53.46 23.01 25.35
CA SER A 111 -52.15 23.64 25.46
C SER A 111 -51.10 22.70 26.07
N ASN A 112 -51.52 21.69 26.84
CA ASN A 112 -50.61 20.72 27.42
C ASN A 112 -50.02 19.80 26.33
N VAL A 113 -50.84 19.33 25.39
CA VAL A 113 -50.38 18.48 24.28
C VAL A 113 -49.40 19.24 23.37
N LEU A 114 -49.65 20.53 23.13
CA LEU A 114 -48.72 21.35 22.33
C LEU A 114 -47.39 21.57 23.06
N SER A 115 -47.43 21.78 24.38
CA SER A 115 -46.24 21.90 25.22
C SER A 115 -45.43 20.60 25.24
N ASP A 116 -46.09 19.45 25.38
CA ASP A 116 -45.44 18.14 25.36
C ASP A 116 -44.80 17.86 24.00
N LEU A 117 -45.48 18.21 22.91
CA LEU A 117 -44.94 18.10 21.55
C LEU A 117 -43.71 19.02 21.36
N GLU A 118 -43.75 20.24 21.89
CA GLU A 118 -42.62 21.16 21.83
C GLU A 118 -41.42 20.63 22.62
N ILE A 119 -41.64 20.08 23.82
CA ILE A 119 -40.59 19.46 24.63
C ILE A 119 -39.98 18.26 23.90
N GLU A 120 -40.81 17.37 23.35
CA GLU A 120 -40.33 16.20 22.61
C GLU A 120 -39.60 16.60 21.33
N ALA A 121 -40.08 17.62 20.61
CA ALA A 121 -39.42 18.16 19.42
C ALA A 121 -38.05 18.78 19.76
N GLN A 122 -37.95 19.52 20.87
CA GLN A 122 -36.69 20.06 21.36
C GLN A 122 -35.70 18.95 21.78
N TYR A 123 -36.21 17.91 22.46
CA TYR A 123 -35.41 16.75 22.84
C TYR A 123 -34.88 15.99 21.61
N LEU A 124 -35.74 15.76 20.61
CA LEU A 124 -35.36 15.13 19.36
C LEU A 124 -34.31 15.96 18.61
N ALA A 125 -34.49 17.28 18.53
CA ALA A 125 -33.53 18.18 17.90
C ALA A 125 -32.15 18.09 18.59
N ALA A 126 -32.11 18.15 19.92
CA ALA A 126 -30.86 18.02 20.69
C ALA A 126 -30.16 16.66 20.48
N ASN A 127 -30.93 15.57 20.37
CA ASN A 127 -30.37 14.25 20.07
C ASN A 127 -29.80 14.16 18.65
N VAL A 128 -30.46 14.77 17.67
CA VAL A 128 -29.97 14.85 16.28
C VAL A 128 -28.69 15.68 16.20
N ASP A 129 -28.62 16.80 16.93
CA ASP A 129 -27.41 17.63 17.01
C ASP A 129 -26.24 16.83 17.61
N SER A 130 -26.48 16.13 18.73
CA SER A 130 -25.46 15.28 19.37
C SER A 130 -25.00 14.13 18.46
N LEU A 131 -25.93 13.47 17.76
CA LEU A 131 -25.58 12.42 16.80
C LEU A 131 -24.74 12.97 15.65
N THR A 132 -25.11 14.13 15.11
CA THR A 132 -24.41 14.77 13.99
C THR A 132 -22.99 15.17 14.39
N GLU A 133 -22.82 15.75 15.59
CA GLU A 133 -21.51 16.07 16.14
C GLU A 133 -20.65 14.81 16.32
N ASN A 134 -21.23 13.75 16.90
CA ASN A 134 -20.53 12.48 17.09
C ASN A 134 -20.10 11.84 15.76
N LEU A 135 -20.97 11.86 14.75
CA LEU A 135 -20.64 11.35 13.42
C LEU A 135 -19.54 12.16 12.75
N SER A 136 -19.57 13.49 12.88
CA SER A 136 -18.52 14.37 12.38
C SER A 136 -17.16 14.02 13.00
N ASN A 137 -17.13 13.88 14.33
CA ASN A 137 -15.91 13.51 15.07
C ASN A 137 -15.37 12.13 14.67
N LEU A 138 -16.26 11.13 14.52
CA LEU A 138 -15.88 9.80 14.05
C LEU A 138 -15.35 9.81 12.62
N LEU A 139 -15.97 10.55 11.71
CA LEU A 139 -15.51 10.69 10.33
C LEU A 139 -14.15 11.37 10.24
N HIS A 140 -13.91 12.40 11.04
CA HIS A 140 -12.60 13.02 11.14
C HIS A 140 -11.54 12.04 11.67
N SER A 141 -11.87 11.26 12.69
CA SER A 141 -10.96 10.23 13.22
C SER A 141 -10.64 9.14 12.19
N ILE A 142 -11.65 8.63 11.47
CA ILE A 142 -11.45 7.63 10.41
C ILE A 142 -10.63 8.21 9.26
N SER A 143 -10.89 9.46 8.87
CA SER A 143 -10.15 10.14 7.81
C SER A 143 -8.68 10.36 8.18
N ALA A 144 -8.41 10.69 9.45
CA ALA A 144 -7.04 10.79 9.97
C ALA A 144 -6.31 9.45 9.88
N ILE A 145 -6.93 8.37 10.36
CA ILE A 145 -6.34 7.02 10.29
C ILE A 145 -6.10 6.59 8.83
N ALA A 146 -7.04 6.88 7.93
CA ALA A 146 -6.87 6.58 6.51
C ALA A 146 -5.69 7.35 5.89
N SER A 147 -5.54 8.63 6.25
CA SER A 147 -4.39 9.45 5.85
C SER A 147 -3.07 8.88 6.39
N ASP A 148 -3.04 8.52 7.66
CA ASP A 148 -1.86 7.94 8.31
C ASP A 148 -1.46 6.62 7.65
N ASN A 149 -2.42 5.76 7.31
CA ASN A 149 -2.15 4.50 6.61
C ASN A 149 -1.48 4.74 5.25
N VAL A 150 -1.95 5.72 4.47
CA VAL A 150 -1.33 6.08 3.18
C VAL A 150 0.11 6.55 3.39
N GLU A 151 0.36 7.38 4.40
CA GLU A 151 1.71 7.87 4.69
C GLU A 151 2.65 6.75 5.16
N VAL A 152 2.14 5.78 5.95
CA VAL A 152 2.90 4.58 6.35
C VAL A 152 3.27 3.73 5.15
N TYR A 153 2.34 3.50 4.21
CA TYR A 153 2.64 2.74 2.99
C TYR A 153 3.70 3.43 2.13
N LYS A 154 3.54 4.73 1.89
CA LYS A 154 4.51 5.55 1.17
C LYS A 154 5.89 5.48 1.81
N THR A 155 5.97 5.69 3.12
CA THR A 155 7.23 5.63 3.87
C THR A 155 7.87 4.24 3.79
N SER A 156 7.07 3.19 3.89
CA SER A 156 7.56 1.80 3.83
C SER A 156 8.14 1.46 2.46
N VAL A 157 7.48 1.89 1.39
CA VAL A 157 7.97 1.71 0.01
C VAL A 157 9.28 2.46 -0.20
N ILE A 158 9.38 3.72 0.24
CA ILE A 158 10.63 4.50 0.13
C ILE A 158 11.78 3.78 0.86
N LYS A 159 11.56 3.37 2.12
CA LYS A 159 12.58 2.63 2.89
C LYS A 159 12.98 1.32 2.22
N LEU A 160 12.02 0.59 1.65
CA LEU A 160 12.31 -0.64 0.93
C LEU A 160 13.19 -0.36 -0.30
N THR A 161 12.88 0.68 -1.06
CA THR A 161 13.70 1.13 -2.19
C THR A 161 15.13 1.45 -1.78
N ASP A 162 15.31 2.17 -0.66
CA ASP A 162 16.65 2.50 -0.13
C ASP A 162 17.42 1.24 0.28
N ILE A 163 16.76 0.28 0.94
CA ILE A 163 17.37 -0.99 1.35
C ILE A 163 17.76 -1.83 0.13
N ILE A 164 16.91 -1.88 -0.89
CA ILE A 164 17.19 -2.62 -2.12
C ILE A 164 18.38 -2.00 -2.86
N ASP A 165 18.45 -0.67 -2.96
CA ASP A 165 19.61 0.03 -3.55
C ASP A 165 20.91 -0.27 -2.77
N ALA A 166 20.85 -0.24 -1.44
CA ALA A 166 21.98 -0.61 -0.59
C ALA A 166 22.39 -2.09 -0.78
N ASN A 167 21.42 -2.99 -0.97
CA ASN A 167 21.68 -4.40 -1.25
C ASN A 167 22.35 -4.59 -2.62
N ILE A 168 21.85 -3.93 -3.66
CA ILE A 168 22.46 -3.97 -5.01
C ILE A 168 23.93 -3.54 -4.93
N LYS A 169 24.21 -2.42 -4.25
CA LYS A 169 25.59 -1.94 -4.01
C LYS A 169 26.43 -2.96 -3.25
N SER A 170 25.85 -3.60 -2.24
CA SER A 170 26.53 -4.64 -1.45
C SER A 170 26.87 -5.86 -2.31
N MET A 171 25.97 -6.31 -3.18
CA MET A 171 26.22 -7.37 -4.15
C MET A 171 27.39 -7.04 -5.09
N TYR A 172 27.42 -5.82 -5.63
CA TYR A 172 28.55 -5.38 -6.48
C TYR A 172 29.87 -5.35 -5.71
N SER A 173 29.85 -4.94 -4.44
CA SER A 173 31.04 -4.98 -3.59
C SER A 173 31.53 -6.41 -3.36
N VAL A 174 30.63 -7.35 -3.05
CA VAL A 174 30.96 -8.78 -2.89
C VAL A 174 31.51 -9.36 -4.19
N MET A 175 30.93 -9.01 -5.33
CA MET A 175 31.40 -9.45 -6.64
C MET A 175 32.84 -8.99 -6.90
N ALA A 176 33.14 -7.72 -6.65
CA ALA A 176 34.49 -7.19 -6.81
C ALA A 176 35.51 -7.90 -5.90
N LYS A 177 35.14 -8.17 -4.64
CA LYS A 177 36.03 -8.90 -3.70
C LYS A 177 36.21 -10.35 -4.11
N THR A 178 35.18 -10.99 -4.63
CA THR A 178 35.26 -12.37 -5.14
C THR A 178 36.22 -12.44 -6.33
N GLU A 179 36.15 -11.46 -7.24
CA GLU A 179 37.09 -11.37 -8.37
C GLU A 179 38.55 -11.18 -7.90
N GLU A 180 38.76 -10.30 -6.90
CA GLU A 180 40.08 -10.09 -6.30
C GLU A 180 40.63 -11.36 -5.65
N ILE A 181 39.81 -12.08 -4.89
CA ILE A 181 40.18 -13.36 -4.26
C ILE A 181 40.53 -14.39 -5.34
N SER A 182 39.73 -14.50 -6.39
CA SER A 182 39.98 -15.43 -7.51
C SER A 182 41.33 -15.15 -8.18
N LYS A 183 41.64 -13.87 -8.45
CA LYS A 183 42.96 -13.45 -8.99
C LYS A 183 44.10 -13.80 -8.05
N SER A 184 43.92 -13.64 -6.73
CA SER A 184 44.93 -14.00 -5.74
C SER A 184 45.17 -15.52 -5.68
N MET A 185 44.09 -16.32 -5.76
CA MET A 185 44.14 -17.78 -5.74
C MET A 185 44.94 -18.38 -6.91
N HIS A 186 44.95 -17.73 -8.08
CA HIS A 186 45.74 -18.21 -9.22
C HIS A 186 47.23 -18.36 -8.90
N LYS A 187 47.79 -17.50 -8.03
CA LYS A 187 49.19 -17.62 -7.57
C LYS A 187 49.40 -18.86 -6.70
N ALA A 188 48.44 -19.18 -5.83
CA ALA A 188 48.49 -20.37 -5.00
C ALA A 188 48.43 -21.66 -5.84
N GLU A 189 47.62 -21.67 -6.91
CA GLU A 189 47.56 -22.78 -7.87
C GLU A 189 48.92 -22.99 -8.56
N GLN A 190 49.56 -21.92 -9.06
CA GLN A 190 50.90 -22.00 -9.66
C GLN A 190 51.94 -22.57 -8.68
N LEU A 191 51.88 -22.15 -7.41
CA LEU A 191 52.77 -22.68 -6.37
C LEU A 191 52.52 -24.17 -6.12
N SER A 192 51.27 -24.61 -6.12
CA SER A 192 50.92 -26.04 -6.00
C SER A 192 51.55 -26.88 -7.11
N VAL A 193 51.51 -26.40 -8.36
CA VAL A 193 52.16 -27.07 -9.50
C VAL A 193 53.67 -27.17 -9.29
N ARG A 194 54.32 -26.08 -8.87
CA ARG A 194 55.77 -26.07 -8.58
C ARG A 194 56.15 -27.09 -7.51
N ILE A 195 55.36 -27.19 -6.43
CA ILE A 195 55.60 -28.15 -5.34
C ILE A 195 55.47 -29.59 -5.86
N LYS A 196 54.45 -29.88 -6.67
CA LYS A 196 54.26 -31.22 -7.28
C LYS A 196 55.44 -31.60 -8.17
N GLU A 197 55.96 -30.65 -8.94
CA GLU A 197 57.12 -30.89 -9.80
C GLU A 197 58.40 -31.14 -8.99
N ILE A 198 58.63 -30.37 -7.92
CA ILE A 198 59.74 -30.63 -7.01
C ILE A 198 59.64 -32.04 -6.41
N LYS A 199 58.45 -32.43 -5.93
CA LYS A 199 58.22 -33.78 -5.42
C LYS A 199 58.55 -34.84 -6.47
N ARG A 200 58.07 -34.67 -7.71
CA ARG A 200 58.35 -35.61 -8.82
C ARG A 200 59.85 -35.75 -9.08
N LEU A 201 60.59 -34.65 -9.06
CA LEU A 201 62.04 -34.66 -9.24
C LEU A 201 62.74 -35.40 -8.10
N VAL A 202 62.33 -35.15 -6.84
CA VAL A 202 62.84 -35.86 -5.66
C VAL A 202 62.58 -37.37 -5.76
N ASP A 203 61.34 -37.77 -6.05
CA ASP A 203 60.97 -39.19 -6.20
C ASP A 203 61.85 -39.89 -7.28
N MET A 204 62.18 -39.19 -8.37
CA MET A 204 63.01 -39.72 -9.46
C MET A 204 64.48 -39.87 -9.04
N PHE A 205 65.02 -38.92 -8.26
CA PHE A 205 66.37 -39.02 -7.70
C PHE A 205 66.46 -40.20 -6.73
N GLU A 206 65.47 -40.37 -5.85
CA GLU A 206 65.40 -41.49 -4.91
C GLU A 206 65.35 -42.84 -5.63
N ALA A 207 64.64 -42.95 -6.76
CA ALA A 207 64.57 -44.20 -7.53
C ALA A 207 65.87 -44.60 -8.24
N THR A 208 66.83 -43.68 -8.39
CA THR A 208 68.15 -43.93 -8.99
C THR A 208 69.27 -44.22 -7.98
N LEU A 209 68.96 -44.11 -6.69
CA LEU A 209 69.84 -44.43 -5.55
C LEU A 209 69.57 -45.85 -5.03
#